data_AF-A0A951UNB4-F1
#
_entry.id   AF-A0A951UNB4-F1
#
_cell.length_a   1.000
_cell.length_b   1.000
_cell.length_c   1.000
_cell.angle_alpha   90.00
_cell.angle_beta   90.00
_cell.angle_gamma   90.00
#
_symmetry.space_group_name_H-M   'P 1'
#
loop_
_entity.id
_entity.type
_entity.pdbx_description
1 polymer ?
#
loop_
_entity_poly.entity_id
_entity_poly.type
_entity_poly.pdbx_seq_one_letter_code
_entity_poly.pdbx_strand_id
1 'polypeptide(L)'
;MAVTLRASQAGLNKVDMARRKKGWSKTESVWCELTVISASTLKRFWSGQAIQQEAFVAICEAVGINNWQEIVEETNEQSLSQDSSDIVIVAADYVPHSQENRCPDCLFLYLEGVMVKSASLQQVELRLTINFNEQWEDLGIGRVKFGIRSGELRLSLTNGKIPYSSRKLATTDCYISTKGSEEKPVWEFKLKKTDEPTLKVLLDAVKLAILQTTAIPANLEATFEISLNDLFLTDIEEILPPATHINKQIAIKAEVVRWMLQSKVKPYMSRLEMKYA
;
A
#
# COMPACT_ATOMS: atom_id res chain seq x y z
N MET A 1 -13.74 -12.95 34.14
CA MET A 1 -14.00 -13.29 32.74
C MET A 1 -13.21 -12.31 31.89
N ALA A 2 -12.34 -12.76 31.00
CA ALA A 2 -11.58 -11.84 30.15
C ALA A 2 -12.50 -11.28 29.06
N VAL A 3 -12.54 -9.96 28.91
CA VAL A 3 -13.30 -9.32 27.84
C VAL A 3 -12.59 -9.61 26.52
N THR A 4 -13.32 -10.20 25.58
CA THR A 4 -12.80 -10.49 24.25
C THR A 4 -13.43 -9.57 23.23
N LEU A 5 -12.59 -8.95 22.40
CA LEU A 5 -12.97 -8.03 21.34
C LEU A 5 -12.66 -8.63 19.98
N ARG A 6 -13.47 -8.29 18.99
CA ARG A 6 -13.29 -8.66 17.59
C ARG A 6 -13.23 -7.38 16.76
N ALA A 7 -12.31 -7.32 15.80
CA ALA A 7 -12.19 -6.18 14.91
C ALA A 7 -13.23 -6.26 13.79
N SER A 8 -13.85 -5.13 13.46
CA SER A 8 -14.66 -5.00 12.25
C SER A 8 -13.78 -5.03 11.01
N GLN A 9 -14.34 -5.35 9.84
CA GLN A 9 -13.57 -5.33 8.59
C GLN A 9 -13.01 -3.94 8.27
N ALA A 10 -13.77 -2.87 8.58
CA ALA A 10 -13.30 -1.49 8.44
C ALA A 10 -12.17 -1.17 9.44
N GLY A 11 -12.28 -1.66 10.68
CA GLY A 11 -11.23 -1.56 11.69
C GLY A 11 -9.94 -2.26 11.29
N LEU A 12 -10.05 -3.48 10.75
CA LEU A 12 -8.89 -4.22 10.22
C LEU A 12 -8.21 -3.44 9.10
N ASN A 13 -8.97 -2.81 8.20
CA ASN A 13 -8.40 -1.96 7.15
C ASN A 13 -7.68 -0.73 7.73
N LYS A 14 -8.23 -0.07 8.76
CA LYS A 14 -7.56 1.06 9.45
C LYS A 14 -6.22 0.62 10.06
N VAL A 15 -6.19 -0.52 10.75
CA VAL A 15 -4.96 -1.07 11.35
C VAL A 15 -3.97 -1.51 10.27
N ASP A 16 -4.47 -2.10 9.19
CA ASP A 16 -3.68 -2.49 8.02
C ASP A 16 -3.04 -1.28 7.34
N MET A 17 -3.76 -0.16 7.22
CA MET A 17 -3.21 1.09 6.71
C MET A 17 -2.14 1.67 7.64
N ALA A 18 -2.42 1.73 8.94
CA ALA A 18 -1.50 2.30 9.94
C ALA A 18 -0.18 1.53 10.01
N ARG A 19 -0.21 0.19 9.97
CA ARG A 19 1.04 -0.59 9.89
C ARG A 19 1.81 -0.36 8.60
N ARG A 20 1.12 -0.23 7.47
CA ARG A 20 1.76 -0.09 6.16
C ARG A 20 2.43 1.27 6.06
N LYS A 21 1.88 2.31 6.69
CA LYS A 21 2.56 3.60 6.86
C LYS A 21 3.88 3.46 7.64
N LYS A 22 3.95 2.55 8.62
CA LYS A 22 5.19 2.24 9.35
C LYS A 22 6.12 1.28 8.62
N GLY A 23 5.72 0.79 7.44
CA GLY A 23 6.46 -0.21 6.68
C GLY A 23 6.43 -1.62 7.27
N TRP A 24 5.57 -1.91 8.26
CA TRP A 24 5.59 -3.21 8.89
C TRP A 24 4.76 -4.24 8.12
N SER A 25 5.29 -5.46 7.93
CA SER A 25 4.53 -6.58 7.35
C SER A 25 3.48 -7.14 8.34
N LYS A 26 2.53 -7.97 7.88
CA LYS A 26 1.49 -8.55 8.77
C LYS A 26 2.03 -9.52 9.82
N THR A 27 3.27 -10.01 9.66
CA THR A 27 3.85 -11.10 10.45
C THR A 27 5.25 -10.79 10.96
N GLU A 28 5.68 -9.54 10.88
CA GLU A 28 7.03 -9.15 11.30
C GLU A 28 7.24 -9.37 12.80
N SER A 29 8.40 -9.88 13.20
CA SER A 29 8.75 -10.09 14.62
C SER A 29 8.72 -8.77 15.41
N VAL A 30 8.96 -7.65 14.74
CA VAL A 30 8.86 -6.29 15.28
C VAL A 30 7.49 -6.04 15.94
N TRP A 31 6.40 -6.62 15.41
CA TRP A 31 5.08 -6.56 16.05
C TRP A 31 5.06 -7.27 17.39
N CYS A 32 5.58 -8.49 17.41
CA CYS A 32 5.53 -9.36 18.58
C CYS A 32 6.44 -8.82 19.70
N GLU A 33 7.59 -8.25 19.32
CA GLU A 33 8.56 -7.66 20.23
C GLU A 33 8.05 -6.35 20.86
N LEU A 34 7.36 -5.50 20.08
CA LEU A 34 6.80 -4.23 20.58
C LEU A 34 5.53 -4.41 21.41
N THR A 35 4.71 -5.41 21.09
CA THR A 35 3.40 -5.60 21.74
C THR A 35 3.42 -6.66 22.84
N VAL A 36 4.49 -7.47 22.96
CA VAL A 36 4.54 -8.67 23.82
C VAL A 36 3.44 -9.69 23.44
N ILE A 37 2.97 -9.66 22.20
CA ILE A 37 1.90 -10.53 21.70
C ILE A 37 2.49 -11.65 20.85
N SER A 38 1.94 -12.85 20.98
CA SER A 38 2.34 -13.99 20.16
C SER A 38 1.87 -13.85 18.71
N ALA A 39 2.64 -14.41 17.76
CA ALA A 39 2.26 -14.49 16.35
C ALA A 39 0.89 -15.18 16.13
N SER A 40 0.50 -16.10 17.02
CA SER A 40 -0.81 -16.76 16.99
C SER A 40 -1.96 -15.81 17.31
N THR A 41 -1.77 -14.88 18.25
CA THR A 41 -2.76 -13.86 18.60
C THR A 41 -2.89 -12.83 17.49
N LEU A 42 -1.77 -12.46 16.86
CA LEU A 42 -1.76 -11.58 15.69
C LEU A 42 -2.49 -12.19 14.49
N LYS A 43 -2.28 -13.49 14.24
CA LYS A 43 -3.01 -14.22 13.21
C LYS A 43 -4.53 -14.23 13.48
N ARG A 44 -4.93 -14.41 14.75
CA ARG A 44 -6.36 -14.35 15.16
C ARG A 44 -6.95 -12.96 14.98
N PHE A 45 -6.17 -11.91 15.27
CA PHE A 45 -6.59 -10.53 15.02
C PHE A 45 -6.89 -10.32 13.53
N TRP A 46 -5.96 -10.68 12.64
CA TRP A 46 -6.12 -10.51 11.19
C TRP A 46 -7.22 -11.37 10.56
N SER A 47 -7.54 -12.52 11.17
CA SER A 47 -8.66 -13.37 10.74
C SER A 47 -10.02 -12.88 11.25
N GLY A 48 -10.08 -11.74 11.94
CA GLY A 48 -11.32 -11.22 12.52
C GLY A 48 -11.87 -12.11 13.63
N GLN A 49 -11.00 -12.86 14.33
CA GLN A 49 -11.41 -13.67 15.47
C GLN A 49 -11.33 -12.86 16.76
N ALA A 50 -12.19 -13.20 17.73
CA ALA A 50 -12.15 -12.55 19.04
C ALA A 50 -10.82 -12.85 19.76
N ILE A 51 -10.19 -11.77 20.25
CA ILE A 51 -8.96 -11.79 21.05
C ILE A 51 -9.18 -11.05 22.36
N GLN A 52 -8.29 -11.21 23.34
CA GLN A 52 -8.38 -10.48 24.60
C GLN A 52 -8.26 -8.98 24.39
N GLN A 53 -9.02 -8.19 25.16
CA GLN A 53 -9.02 -6.73 25.06
C GLN A 53 -7.63 -6.14 25.22
N GLU A 54 -6.83 -6.63 26.16
CA GLU A 54 -5.47 -6.14 26.41
C GLU A 54 -4.58 -6.31 25.17
N ALA A 55 -4.67 -7.48 24.52
CA ALA A 55 -3.97 -7.75 23.27
C ALA A 55 -4.50 -6.87 22.12
N PHE A 56 -5.81 -6.62 22.07
CA PHE A 56 -6.43 -5.76 21.07
C PHE A 56 -5.94 -4.31 21.17
N VAL A 57 -5.92 -3.75 22.38
CA VAL A 57 -5.44 -2.39 22.64
C VAL A 57 -3.96 -2.27 22.29
N ALA A 58 -3.13 -3.21 22.74
CA ALA A 58 -1.69 -3.18 22.45
C ALA A 58 -1.38 -3.26 20.94
N ILE A 59 -2.15 -4.04 20.16
CA ILE A 59 -2.03 -4.05 18.69
C ILE A 59 -2.31 -2.67 18.10
N CYS A 60 -3.39 -2.01 18.54
CA CYS A 60 -3.80 -0.70 18.04
C CYS A 60 -2.78 0.39 18.41
N GLU A 61 -2.33 0.40 19.66
CA GLU A 61 -1.32 1.36 20.14
C GLU A 61 0.02 1.18 19.41
N ALA A 62 0.45 -0.05 19.15
CA ALA A 62 1.70 -0.30 18.43
C ALA A 62 1.69 0.28 17.01
N VAL A 63 0.54 0.30 16.33
CA VAL A 63 0.41 0.98 15.02
C VAL A 63 0.10 2.47 15.14
N GLY A 64 -0.04 3.02 16.35
CA GLY A 64 -0.29 4.43 16.62
C GLY A 64 -1.76 4.84 16.61
N ILE A 65 -2.67 3.86 16.76
CA ILE A 65 -4.12 4.10 16.87
C ILE A 65 -4.52 4.03 18.34
N ASN A 66 -4.77 5.20 18.94
CA ASN A 66 -5.17 5.29 20.34
C ASN A 66 -6.68 5.06 20.55
N ASN A 67 -7.49 5.27 19.50
CA ASN A 67 -8.94 5.07 19.55
C ASN A 67 -9.34 3.67 19.04
N TRP A 68 -8.99 2.64 19.81
CA TRP A 68 -9.25 1.25 19.43
C TRP A 68 -10.74 0.91 19.38
N GLN A 69 -11.62 1.67 20.06
CA GLN A 69 -13.06 1.44 20.04
C GLN A 69 -13.64 1.52 18.63
N GLU A 70 -13.12 2.40 17.76
CA GLU A 70 -13.55 2.51 16.37
C GLU A 70 -13.17 1.31 15.48
N ILE A 71 -12.28 0.45 15.98
CA ILE A 71 -11.81 -0.76 15.27
C ILE A 71 -12.69 -1.95 15.63
N VAL A 72 -13.31 -1.95 16.80
CA VAL A 72 -14.13 -3.05 17.30
C VAL A 72 -15.39 -3.20 16.46
N GLU A 73 -15.81 -4.44 16.24
CA GLU A 73 -17.10 -4.75 15.65
C GLU A 73 -18.20 -4.57 16.70
N GLU A 74 -19.09 -3.62 16.45
CA GLU A 74 -20.28 -3.43 17.25
C GLU A 74 -21.18 -4.67 17.14
N THR A 75 -21.22 -5.47 18.19
CA THR A 75 -22.16 -6.58 18.28
C THR A 75 -23.50 -5.98 18.70
N ASN A 76 -24.34 -5.68 17.72
CA ASN A 76 -25.59 -4.97 17.90
C ASN A 76 -26.63 -5.85 18.62
N GLU A 77 -26.72 -5.74 19.94
CA GLU A 77 -27.98 -5.92 20.65
C GLU A 77 -28.52 -4.53 21.06
N GLN A 78 -29.52 -4.09 20.30
CA GLN A 78 -30.57 -3.09 20.61
C GLN A 78 -30.27 -1.57 20.40
N SER A 79 -30.59 -1.14 19.17
CA SER A 79 -31.51 -0.02 18.77
C SER A 79 -31.35 1.44 19.25
N LEU A 80 -31.17 2.32 18.23
CA LEU A 80 -31.79 3.65 17.96
C LEU A 80 -31.59 4.83 18.94
N SER A 81 -30.88 5.87 18.49
CA SER A 81 -31.43 7.23 18.21
C SER A 81 -30.39 8.25 17.70
N GLN A 82 -30.80 9.08 16.73
CA GLN A 82 -30.17 10.31 16.16
C GLN A 82 -29.90 11.40 17.24
N ASP A 83 -29.13 12.50 17.09
CA ASP A 83 -29.02 13.46 15.97
C ASP A 83 -27.91 14.54 16.23
N SER A 84 -27.49 15.24 15.17
CA SER A 84 -26.88 16.61 15.05
C SER A 84 -25.57 17.00 15.77
N SER A 85 -24.70 17.89 15.26
CA SER A 85 -24.48 18.51 13.93
C SER A 85 -23.15 19.31 13.97
N ASP A 86 -22.64 19.62 12.78
CA ASP A 86 -21.75 20.75 12.40
C ASP A 86 -20.22 20.66 12.56
N ILE A 87 -19.55 20.25 11.48
CA ILE A 87 -18.69 21.08 10.59
C ILE A 87 -18.64 20.37 9.22
N VAL A 88 -19.17 21.00 8.17
CA VAL A 88 -19.08 20.50 6.79
C VAL A 88 -17.76 20.95 6.18
N ILE A 89 -16.72 20.14 6.31
CA ILE A 89 -15.63 20.08 5.32
C ILE A 89 -16.13 19.09 4.27
N VAL A 90 -16.43 19.57 3.05
CA VAL A 90 -16.71 18.68 1.93
C VAL A 90 -15.39 18.05 1.47
N ALA A 91 -14.82 17.17 2.29
CA ALA A 91 -14.07 16.05 1.77
C ALA A 91 -15.14 15.21 1.07
N ALA A 92 -15.26 15.36 -0.25
CA ALA A 92 -16.05 14.40 -0.99
C ALA A 92 -15.42 13.03 -0.67
N ASP A 93 -16.17 12.18 0.04
CA ASP A 93 -15.79 10.83 0.42
C ASP A 93 -15.54 10.03 -0.87
N TYR A 94 -14.34 10.19 -1.40
CA TYR A 94 -13.96 9.57 -2.66
C TYR A 94 -13.29 8.24 -2.35
N VAL A 95 -14.13 7.25 -2.05
CA VAL A 95 -13.71 5.87 -1.75
C VAL A 95 -13.11 5.26 -3.03
N PRO A 96 -11.89 4.71 -3.00
CA PRO A 96 -11.38 3.94 -4.14
C PRO A 96 -12.36 2.81 -4.46
N HIS A 97 -12.91 2.82 -5.68
CA HIS A 97 -13.96 1.87 -6.08
C HIS A 97 -13.42 0.44 -6.22
N SER A 98 -12.11 0.31 -6.47
CA SER A 98 -11.41 -0.96 -6.47
C SER A 98 -9.92 -0.71 -6.23
N GLN A 99 -9.33 -1.43 -5.27
CA GLN A 99 -7.90 -1.46 -5.04
C GLN A 99 -7.43 -2.91 -5.04
N GLU A 100 -6.58 -3.24 -5.99
CA GLU A 100 -5.97 -4.56 -6.11
C GLU A 100 -4.46 -4.40 -5.92
N ASN A 101 -3.89 -5.12 -4.96
CA ASN A 101 -2.46 -5.10 -4.72
C ASN A 101 -1.98 -6.51 -4.39
N ARG A 102 -1.14 -7.03 -5.27
CA ARG A 102 -0.67 -8.42 -5.21
C ARG A 102 0.49 -8.59 -4.25
N CYS A 103 1.15 -7.51 -3.87
CA CYS A 103 2.31 -7.49 -2.98
C CYS A 103 2.20 -6.34 -1.97
N PRO A 104 1.22 -6.41 -1.05
CA PRO A 104 0.84 -5.29 -0.18
C PRO A 104 1.91 -4.87 0.85
N ASP A 105 2.84 -5.77 1.17
CA ASP A 105 3.93 -5.50 2.11
C ASP A 105 5.18 -4.97 1.39
N CYS A 106 5.32 -5.25 0.08
CA CYS A 106 6.41 -4.74 -0.75
C CYS A 106 6.10 -3.35 -1.32
N LEU A 107 4.85 -3.13 -1.73
CA LEU A 107 4.39 -1.86 -2.27
C LEU A 107 3.06 -1.52 -1.62
N PHE A 108 2.98 -0.36 -1.00
CA PHE A 108 1.70 0.26 -0.67
C PHE A 108 1.49 1.47 -1.59
N LEU A 109 0.33 1.55 -2.21
CA LEU A 109 -0.04 2.64 -3.09
C LEU A 109 -1.45 3.10 -2.73
N TYR A 110 -1.60 4.38 -2.45
CA TYR A 110 -2.88 5.00 -2.16
C TYR A 110 -2.92 6.41 -2.73
N LEU A 111 -4.04 6.76 -3.38
CA LEU A 111 -4.27 8.08 -3.95
C LEU A 111 -5.51 8.69 -3.31
N GLU A 112 -5.39 9.96 -2.95
CA GLU A 112 -6.48 10.78 -2.42
C GLU A 112 -6.70 11.97 -3.36
N GLY A 113 -7.96 12.29 -3.64
CA GLY A 113 -8.33 13.46 -4.43
C GLY A 113 -8.99 14.53 -3.55
N VAL A 114 -8.36 15.70 -3.45
CA VAL A 114 -8.93 16.86 -2.74
C VAL A 114 -9.44 17.86 -3.76
N MET A 115 -10.76 18.11 -3.75
CA MET A 115 -11.38 19.11 -4.63
C MET A 115 -10.95 20.51 -4.23
N VAL A 116 -10.27 21.22 -5.12
CA VAL A 116 -9.91 22.63 -4.95
C VAL A 116 -10.85 23.46 -5.84
N LYS A 117 -11.82 24.14 -5.22
CA LYS A 117 -12.71 25.07 -5.94
C LYS A 117 -11.88 26.26 -6.44
N SER A 118 -11.64 26.30 -7.75
CA SER A 118 -11.03 27.44 -8.43
C SER A 118 -12.06 28.03 -9.38
N ALA A 119 -12.11 29.35 -9.51
CA ALA A 119 -13.24 30.17 -9.98
C ALA A 119 -13.85 29.87 -11.38
N SER A 120 -13.36 28.86 -12.12
CA SER A 120 -13.87 28.50 -13.44
C SER A 120 -13.76 27.02 -13.84
N LEU A 121 -13.01 26.18 -13.11
CA LEU A 121 -12.82 24.75 -13.44
C LEU A 121 -12.71 23.91 -12.16
N GLN A 122 -13.37 22.74 -12.14
CA GLN A 122 -13.16 21.75 -11.08
C GLN A 122 -11.74 21.20 -11.19
N GLN A 123 -10.90 21.51 -10.20
CA GLN A 123 -9.55 21.00 -10.09
C GLN A 123 -9.47 20.04 -8.90
N VAL A 124 -8.89 18.86 -9.12
CA VAL A 124 -8.64 17.88 -8.05
C VAL A 124 -7.15 17.85 -7.77
N GLU A 125 -6.75 18.23 -6.57
CA GLU A 125 -5.40 18.00 -6.10
C GLU A 125 -5.25 16.52 -5.73
N LEU A 126 -4.41 15.81 -6.46
CA LEU A 126 -4.10 14.41 -6.20
C LEU A 126 -2.94 14.32 -5.22
N ARG A 127 -3.15 13.63 -4.10
CA ARG A 127 -2.14 13.29 -3.11
C ARG A 127 -1.82 11.82 -3.20
N LEU A 128 -0.53 11.50 -3.24
CA LEU A 128 -0.01 10.17 -3.33
C LEU A 128 0.62 9.77 -2.00
N THR A 129 0.14 8.66 -1.46
CA THR A 129 0.84 7.91 -0.43
C THR A 129 1.41 6.65 -1.07
N ILE A 130 2.73 6.55 -1.15
CA ILE A 130 3.41 5.37 -1.67
C ILE A 130 4.49 4.94 -0.69
N ASN A 131 4.50 3.65 -0.33
CA ASN A 131 5.54 3.06 0.49
C ASN A 131 6.17 1.88 -0.25
N PHE A 132 7.48 1.92 -0.41
CA PHE A 132 8.27 0.81 -0.93
C PHE A 132 8.97 0.11 0.22
N ASN A 133 8.83 -1.21 0.29
CA ASN A 133 9.53 -2.05 1.24
C ASN A 133 9.77 -3.46 0.66
N GLU A 134 10.06 -4.42 1.52
CA GLU A 134 10.36 -5.80 1.19
C GLU A 134 9.25 -6.73 1.68
N GLN A 135 8.95 -7.78 0.91
CA GLN A 135 7.94 -8.78 1.28
C GLN A 135 8.55 -10.18 1.26
N TRP A 136 8.15 -10.97 2.25
CA TRP A 136 8.34 -12.40 2.25
C TRP A 136 7.25 -13.08 1.41
N GLU A 137 7.66 -13.99 0.54
CA GLU A 137 6.79 -14.75 -0.32
C GLU A 137 7.08 -16.24 -0.18
N ASP A 138 6.01 -17.01 0.04
CA ASP A 138 6.08 -18.45 0.18
C ASP A 138 5.86 -19.09 -1.18
N LEU A 139 6.86 -19.84 -1.66
CA LEU A 139 6.85 -20.49 -2.96
C LEU A 139 6.52 -21.99 -2.85
N GLY A 140 6.13 -22.47 -1.66
CA GLY A 140 5.85 -23.88 -1.38
C GLY A 140 7.10 -24.78 -1.32
N ILE A 141 8.21 -24.35 -1.92
CA ILE A 141 9.53 -24.99 -1.88
C ILE A 141 10.52 -24.22 -0.99
N GLY A 142 10.04 -23.24 -0.23
CA GLY A 142 10.84 -22.32 0.58
C GLY A 142 10.26 -20.91 0.54
N ARG A 143 10.94 -19.95 1.18
CA ARG A 143 10.51 -18.56 1.29
C ARG A 143 11.56 -17.62 0.74
N VAL A 144 11.12 -16.57 0.07
CA VAL A 144 12.02 -15.52 -0.45
C VAL A 144 11.60 -14.17 0.06
N LYS A 145 12.59 -13.35 0.40
CA LYS A 145 12.38 -11.93 0.65
C LYS A 145 12.81 -11.15 -0.58
N PHE A 146 11.94 -10.29 -1.08
CA PHE A 146 12.26 -9.45 -2.22
C PHE A 146 11.81 -8.01 -2.02
N GLY A 147 12.48 -7.08 -2.71
CA GLY A 147 12.08 -5.68 -2.81
C GLY A 147 12.20 -5.15 -4.25
N ILE A 148 11.75 -3.93 -4.46
CA ILE A 148 11.71 -3.26 -5.77
C ILE A 148 12.87 -2.28 -5.87
N ARG A 149 13.54 -2.20 -7.02
CA ARG A 149 14.62 -1.23 -7.33
C ARG A 149 14.16 -0.05 -8.16
N SER A 150 13.16 -0.31 -9.01
CA SER A 150 12.62 0.64 -9.96
C SER A 150 11.19 0.23 -10.31
N GLY A 151 10.38 1.21 -10.69
CA GLY A 151 9.00 0.95 -11.12
C GLY A 151 8.37 2.17 -11.75
N GLU A 152 7.28 1.94 -12.47
CA GLU A 152 6.53 2.98 -13.15
C GLU A 152 5.11 3.03 -12.61
N LEU A 153 4.74 4.17 -12.02
CA LEU A 153 3.35 4.51 -11.74
C LEU A 153 2.76 5.12 -13.01
N ARG A 154 1.86 4.41 -13.66
CA ARG A 154 1.07 4.92 -14.78
C ARG A 154 -0.28 5.35 -14.28
N LEU A 155 -0.73 6.52 -14.72
CA LEU A 155 -2.13 6.90 -14.59
C LEU A 155 -2.79 6.88 -15.97
N SER A 156 -4.04 6.47 -16.02
CA SER A 156 -4.90 6.54 -17.20
C SER A 156 -6.13 7.36 -16.84
N LEU A 157 -6.27 8.51 -17.49
CA LEU A 157 -7.36 9.45 -17.27
C LEU A 157 -8.37 9.35 -18.39
N THR A 158 -9.64 9.32 -18.01
CA THR A 158 -10.78 9.52 -18.92
C THR A 158 -11.50 10.79 -18.52
N ASN A 159 -11.76 11.67 -19.47
CA ASN A 159 -12.41 12.97 -19.24
C ASN A 159 -11.69 13.90 -18.26
N GLY A 160 -10.36 13.77 -18.15
CA GLY A 160 -9.52 14.65 -17.34
C GLY A 160 -8.10 14.73 -17.88
N LYS A 161 -7.41 15.82 -17.56
CA LYS A 161 -6.03 16.07 -17.97
C LYS A 161 -5.17 16.49 -16.78
N ILE A 162 -3.94 15.99 -16.75
CA ILE A 162 -2.90 16.43 -15.81
C ILE A 162 -1.82 17.18 -16.59
N PRO A 163 -1.85 18.53 -16.56
CA PRO A 163 -0.85 19.35 -17.23
C PRO A 163 0.56 19.05 -16.71
N TYR A 164 1.56 19.08 -17.58
CA TYR A 164 2.97 18.86 -17.21
C TYR A 164 3.43 19.78 -16.08
N SER A 165 3.01 21.04 -16.09
CA SER A 165 3.34 22.05 -15.08
C SER A 165 2.87 21.71 -13.67
N SER A 166 1.87 20.83 -13.55
CA SER A 166 1.30 20.40 -12.27
C SER A 166 2.00 19.17 -11.68
N ARG A 167 2.80 18.44 -12.47
CA ARG A 167 3.51 17.22 -12.05
C ARG A 167 4.72 17.56 -11.20
N LYS A 168 4.46 17.96 -9.95
CA LYS A 168 5.50 18.35 -8.99
C LYS A 168 5.65 17.27 -7.94
N LEU A 169 6.29 16.16 -8.34
CA LEU A 169 6.70 15.12 -7.40
C LEU A 169 8.22 15.15 -7.29
N ALA A 170 8.73 15.60 -6.16
CA ALA A 170 10.15 15.60 -5.84
C ALA A 170 10.35 14.99 -4.46
N THR A 171 11.35 14.11 -4.35
CA THR A 171 11.80 13.56 -3.08
C THR A 171 13.32 13.46 -3.06
N THR A 172 13.89 13.42 -1.85
CA THR A 172 15.32 13.24 -1.65
C THR A 172 15.76 11.79 -1.83
N ASP A 173 14.87 10.84 -1.60
CA ASP A 173 15.22 9.43 -1.36
C ASP A 173 15.24 8.57 -2.63
N CYS A 174 14.59 9.01 -3.71
CA CYS A 174 14.66 8.36 -5.01
C CYS A 174 14.68 9.37 -6.17
N TYR A 175 15.18 8.91 -7.31
CA TYR A 175 15.08 9.67 -8.55
C TYR A 175 13.70 9.45 -9.16
N ILE A 176 12.96 10.54 -9.36
CA ILE A 176 11.64 10.52 -9.97
C ILE A 176 11.74 11.20 -11.33
N SER A 177 11.37 10.47 -12.38
CA SER A 177 11.26 11.01 -13.74
C SER A 177 9.81 10.98 -14.18
N THR A 178 9.29 12.12 -14.65
CA THR A 178 7.93 12.20 -15.19
C THR A 178 7.98 12.10 -16.71
N LYS A 179 7.22 11.17 -17.29
CA LYS A 179 7.07 10.93 -18.74
C LYS A 179 5.58 10.82 -19.08
N GLY A 180 5.25 10.60 -20.36
CA GLY A 180 3.88 10.36 -20.82
C GLY A 180 3.03 11.62 -21.07
N SER A 181 1.87 11.44 -21.70
CA SER A 181 0.96 12.52 -22.11
C SER A 181 0.14 13.09 -20.95
N GLU A 182 -0.61 14.18 -21.17
CA GLU A 182 -1.49 14.78 -20.15
C GLU A 182 -2.62 13.85 -19.68
N GLU A 183 -3.05 12.92 -20.53
CA GLU A 183 -4.09 11.92 -20.24
C GLU A 183 -3.50 10.61 -19.69
N LYS A 184 -2.22 10.34 -19.99
CA LYS A 184 -1.50 9.15 -19.53
C LYS A 184 -0.14 9.52 -18.94
N PRO A 185 -0.12 10.21 -17.78
CA PRO A 185 1.13 10.56 -17.13
C PRO A 185 1.77 9.31 -16.50
N VAL A 186 3.10 9.25 -16.59
CA VAL A 186 3.92 8.16 -16.05
C VAL A 186 4.97 8.74 -15.12
N TRP A 187 5.07 8.20 -13.90
CA TRP A 187 6.15 8.50 -12.96
C TRP A 187 7.04 7.27 -12.83
N GLU A 188 8.30 7.42 -13.25
CA GLU A 188 9.33 6.41 -13.10
C GLU A 188 10.10 6.68 -11.80
N PHE A 189 10.04 5.73 -10.87
CA PHE A 189 10.78 5.72 -9.62
C PHE A 189 12.04 4.90 -9.81
N LYS A 190 13.21 5.49 -9.55
CA LYS A 190 14.52 4.83 -9.65
C LYS A 190 15.35 5.05 -8.39
N LEU A 191 16.14 4.05 -8.03
CA LEU A 191 17.12 4.18 -6.97
C LEU A 191 18.14 5.29 -7.31
N LYS A 192 18.29 6.27 -6.41
CA LYS A 192 19.49 7.11 -6.37
C LYS A 192 20.63 6.17 -6.01
N LYS A 193 21.77 6.17 -6.71
CA LYS A 193 22.88 5.27 -6.40
C LYS A 193 23.43 5.55 -4.99
N THR A 194 22.87 4.87 -4.00
CA THR A 194 23.23 4.90 -2.59
C THR A 194 23.14 3.45 -2.13
N ASP A 195 23.95 3.06 -1.15
CA ASP A 195 24.31 1.69 -0.72
C ASP A 195 23.17 0.66 -0.50
N GLU A 196 21.91 1.03 -0.73
CA GLU A 196 20.74 0.20 -0.54
C GLU A 196 20.34 -0.54 -1.83
N PRO A 197 20.12 -1.86 -1.74
CA PRO A 197 19.83 -2.67 -2.92
C PRO A 197 18.35 -2.60 -3.37
N THR A 198 17.47 -1.96 -2.59
CA THR A 198 16.01 -1.87 -2.79
C THR A 198 15.52 -0.46 -2.43
N LEU A 199 14.42 -0.01 -3.06
CA LEU A 199 13.72 1.22 -2.72
C LEU A 199 13.03 1.04 -1.37
N LYS A 200 13.46 1.82 -0.37
CA LYS A 200 12.79 1.95 0.93
C LYS A 200 12.30 3.38 1.13
N VAL A 201 11.38 3.78 0.26
CA VAL A 201 10.88 5.16 0.22
C VAL A 201 9.44 5.20 0.70
N LEU A 202 9.19 6.07 1.69
CA LEU A 202 7.86 6.41 2.17
C LEU A 202 7.53 7.84 1.77
N LEU A 203 6.52 8.01 0.92
CA LEU A 203 5.89 9.29 0.64
C LEU A 203 4.51 9.26 1.28
N ASP A 204 4.25 10.13 2.27
CA ASP A 204 2.94 10.22 2.94
C ASP A 204 2.18 11.45 2.45
N ALA A 205 1.04 11.22 1.78
CA ALA A 205 0.14 12.25 1.25
C ALA A 205 0.83 13.37 0.45
N VAL A 206 1.85 13.06 -0.33
CA VAL A 206 2.62 14.04 -1.11
C VAL A 206 1.81 14.49 -2.32
N LYS A 207 1.82 15.80 -2.58
CA LYS A 207 1.17 16.36 -3.77
C LYS A 207 1.77 15.78 -5.04
N LEU A 208 0.98 15.01 -5.77
CA LEU A 208 1.39 14.35 -7.01
C LEU A 208 1.19 15.28 -8.21
N ALA A 209 -0.05 15.74 -8.38
CA ALA A 209 -0.46 16.57 -9.50
C ALA A 209 -1.81 17.25 -9.27
N ILE A 210 -2.20 18.14 -10.19
CA ILE A 210 -3.54 18.73 -10.23
C ILE A 210 -4.24 18.19 -11.48
N LEU A 211 -5.35 17.48 -11.25
CA LEU A 211 -6.24 17.00 -12.29
C LEU A 211 -7.23 18.10 -12.67
N GLN A 212 -7.34 18.36 -13.97
CA GLN A 212 -8.36 19.22 -14.54
C GLN A 212 -9.45 18.35 -15.16
N THR A 213 -10.65 18.41 -14.61
CA THR A 213 -11.79 17.62 -15.10
C THR A 213 -12.41 18.31 -16.32
N THR A 214 -12.46 17.63 -17.47
CA THR A 214 -13.06 18.18 -18.70
C THR A 214 -14.51 17.74 -18.89
N ALA A 215 -14.89 16.57 -18.37
CA ALA A 215 -16.28 16.08 -18.38
C ALA A 215 -16.52 15.08 -17.24
N ILE A 216 -17.79 14.89 -16.86
CA ILE A 216 -18.23 14.00 -15.77
C ILE A 216 -18.93 12.76 -16.38
N PRO A 217 -18.70 11.53 -15.89
CA PRO A 217 -17.73 11.17 -14.85
C PRO A 217 -16.30 11.08 -15.40
N ALA A 218 -15.33 11.50 -14.60
CA ALA A 218 -13.91 11.36 -14.91
C ALA A 218 -13.32 10.18 -14.15
N ASN A 219 -12.86 9.16 -14.88
CA ASN A 219 -12.22 8.01 -14.25
C ASN A 219 -10.71 8.16 -14.31
N LEU A 220 -10.06 7.93 -13.16
CA LEU A 220 -8.64 7.89 -12.94
C LEU A 220 -8.28 6.46 -12.52
N GLU A 221 -7.52 5.79 -13.37
CA GLU A 221 -6.93 4.48 -13.07
C GLU A 221 -5.43 4.67 -12.83
N ALA A 222 -4.93 4.13 -11.72
CA ALA A 222 -3.52 4.13 -11.38
C ALA A 222 -2.99 2.70 -11.36
N THR A 223 -2.01 2.39 -12.19
CA THR A 223 -1.32 1.10 -12.20
C THR A 223 0.14 1.29 -11.86
N PHE A 224 0.66 0.44 -10.97
CA PHE A 224 2.08 0.36 -10.71
C PHE A 224 2.65 -0.88 -11.39
N GLU A 225 3.55 -0.65 -12.35
CA GLU A 225 4.18 -1.68 -13.16
C GLU A 225 5.67 -1.74 -12.83
N ILE A 226 6.21 -2.95 -12.73
CA ILE A 226 7.64 -3.19 -12.54
C ILE A 226 8.15 -4.19 -13.56
N SER A 227 9.43 -4.06 -13.94
CA SER A 227 10.10 -5.12 -14.72
C SER A 227 10.69 -6.16 -13.79
N LEU A 228 10.86 -7.39 -14.28
CA LEU A 228 11.52 -8.46 -13.50
C LEU A 228 12.95 -8.12 -13.08
N ASN A 229 13.65 -7.35 -13.92
CA ASN A 229 15.00 -6.89 -13.63
C ASN A 229 15.04 -5.87 -12.48
N ASP A 230 13.91 -5.26 -12.17
CA ASP A 230 13.77 -4.32 -11.08
C ASP A 230 13.48 -5.01 -9.74
N LEU A 231 13.23 -6.33 -9.74
CA LEU A 231 13.12 -7.10 -8.51
C LEU A 231 14.50 -7.50 -8.00
N PHE A 232 14.71 -7.24 -6.71
CA PHE A 232 15.88 -7.70 -5.99
C PHE A 232 15.49 -8.69 -4.91
N LEU A 233 16.17 -9.83 -4.88
CA LEU A 233 16.04 -10.81 -3.81
C LEU A 233 17.00 -10.42 -2.69
N THR A 234 16.44 -10.07 -1.55
CA THR A 234 17.23 -9.72 -0.36
C THR A 234 17.59 -10.95 0.45
N ASP A 235 16.71 -11.96 0.48
CA ASP A 235 16.91 -13.19 1.26
C ASP A 235 16.21 -14.41 0.65
N ILE A 236 16.73 -15.61 0.91
CA ILE A 236 16.19 -16.89 0.42
C ILE A 236 16.37 -17.97 1.49
N GLU A 237 15.26 -18.56 1.94
CA GLU A 237 15.23 -19.68 2.87
C GLU A 237 14.73 -20.96 2.18
N GLU A 238 15.46 -22.06 2.40
CA GLU A 238 15.04 -23.46 2.14
C GLU A 238 14.70 -23.87 0.69
N ILE A 239 15.05 -23.07 -0.33
CA ILE A 239 14.84 -23.43 -1.74
C ILE A 239 15.88 -24.47 -2.22
N LEU A 240 15.57 -25.77 -2.04
CA LEU A 240 16.21 -27.00 -2.59
C LEU A 240 17.60 -27.47 -2.03
N PRO A 241 17.91 -28.80 -2.10
CA PRO A 241 18.89 -29.52 -1.26
C PRO A 241 20.37 -29.21 -1.58
N PRO A 242 21.32 -29.60 -0.70
CA PRO A 242 22.72 -29.20 -0.81
C PRO A 242 23.39 -29.84 -2.02
N ALA A 243 23.57 -29.08 -3.10
CA ALA A 243 24.40 -29.47 -4.23
C ALA A 243 25.74 -28.72 -4.22
N THR A 244 26.76 -29.33 -4.83
CA THR A 244 28.20 -29.12 -4.61
C THR A 244 28.83 -27.86 -5.24
N HIS A 245 28.06 -26.97 -5.88
CA HIS A 245 28.61 -25.76 -6.53
C HIS A 245 27.76 -24.50 -6.24
N ILE A 246 28.20 -23.69 -5.28
CA ILE A 246 27.44 -22.59 -4.64
C ILE A 246 27.11 -21.44 -5.61
N ASN A 247 28.08 -20.97 -6.40
CA ASN A 247 27.89 -19.76 -7.22
C ASN A 247 26.94 -19.95 -8.43
N LYS A 248 26.92 -21.15 -9.04
CA LYS A 248 25.98 -21.46 -10.13
C LYS A 248 24.55 -21.67 -9.60
N GLN A 249 24.41 -22.12 -8.36
CA GLN A 249 23.09 -22.29 -7.73
C GLN A 249 22.43 -20.97 -7.37
N ILE A 250 23.16 -19.97 -6.89
CA ILE A 250 22.56 -18.68 -6.51
C ILE A 250 21.90 -18.02 -7.73
N ALA A 251 22.57 -18.03 -8.89
CA ALA A 251 22.02 -17.48 -10.12
C ALA A 251 20.78 -18.25 -10.61
N ILE A 252 20.82 -19.59 -10.60
CA ILE A 252 19.68 -20.42 -11.03
C ILE A 252 18.50 -20.30 -10.03
N LYS A 253 18.78 -20.28 -8.73
CA LYS A 253 17.77 -20.07 -7.67
C LYS A 253 17.09 -18.72 -7.83
N ALA A 254 17.87 -17.66 -8.06
CA ALA A 254 17.32 -16.32 -8.28
C ALA A 254 16.45 -16.24 -9.55
N GLU A 255 16.84 -16.94 -10.62
CA GLU A 255 16.11 -16.90 -11.89
C GLU A 255 14.79 -17.68 -11.83
N VAL A 256 14.77 -18.84 -11.17
CA VAL A 256 13.53 -19.62 -10.93
C VAL A 256 12.56 -18.81 -10.06
N VAL A 257 13.07 -18.19 -8.99
CA VAL A 257 12.27 -17.32 -8.12
C VAL A 257 11.70 -16.12 -8.90
N ARG A 258 12.53 -15.45 -9.71
CA ARG A 258 12.08 -14.34 -10.57
C ARG A 258 10.98 -14.76 -11.52
N TRP A 259 11.09 -15.94 -12.13
CA TRP A 259 10.07 -16.49 -13.00
C TRP A 259 8.76 -16.76 -12.25
N MET A 260 8.82 -17.30 -11.02
CA MET A 260 7.63 -17.49 -10.20
C MET A 260 6.98 -16.15 -9.81
N LEU A 261 7.79 -15.17 -9.42
CA LEU A 261 7.31 -13.81 -9.10
C LEU A 261 6.71 -13.10 -10.32
N GLN A 262 7.14 -13.42 -11.54
CA GLN A 262 6.59 -12.85 -12.78
C GLN A 262 5.08 -12.96 -12.87
N SER A 263 4.54 -14.11 -12.47
CA SER A 263 3.09 -14.35 -12.49
C SER A 263 2.32 -13.41 -11.55
N LYS A 264 2.96 -12.95 -10.46
CA LYS A 264 2.37 -12.02 -9.51
C LYS A 264 2.50 -10.58 -9.96
N VAL A 265 3.66 -10.15 -10.45
CA VAL A 265 3.91 -8.73 -10.79
C VAL A 265 3.44 -8.32 -12.18
N LYS A 266 3.08 -9.26 -13.07
CA LYS A 266 2.49 -8.96 -14.38
C LYS A 266 0.98 -9.26 -14.44
N PRO A 267 0.17 -8.42 -15.10
CA PRO A 267 0.54 -7.22 -15.85
C PRO A 267 0.81 -5.97 -14.98
N TYR A 268 0.29 -5.94 -13.75
CA TYR A 268 0.52 -4.86 -12.77
C TYR A 268 0.72 -5.46 -11.37
N MET A 269 1.46 -4.73 -10.53
CA MET A 269 1.69 -5.09 -9.13
C MET A 269 0.61 -4.54 -8.21
N SER A 270 0.18 -3.30 -8.50
CA SER A 270 -0.94 -2.63 -7.83
C SER A 270 -1.79 -1.89 -8.85
N ARG A 271 -3.10 -1.90 -8.67
CA ARG A 271 -4.09 -1.18 -9.47
C ARG A 271 -5.09 -0.49 -8.55
N LEU A 272 -5.41 0.76 -8.86
CA LEU A 272 -6.33 1.58 -8.10
C LEU A 272 -7.25 2.32 -9.08
N GLU A 273 -8.56 2.20 -8.89
CA GLU A 273 -9.54 2.89 -9.72
C GLU A 273 -10.33 3.91 -8.91
N MET A 274 -10.40 5.12 -9.45
CA MET A 274 -11.19 6.24 -8.95
C MET A 274 -12.06 6.80 -10.09
N LYS A 275 -13.27 7.24 -9.77
CA LYS A 275 -14.33 7.75 -10.66
C LYS A 275 -14.98 9.03 -10.10
N TYR A 276 -14.46 10.18 -10.48
CA TYR A 276 -15.03 11.47 -10.09
C TYR A 276 -16.38 11.68 -10.79
N ALA A 277 -17.44 11.82 -10.00
CA ALA A 277 -18.81 12.12 -10.44
C ALA A 277 -19.19 13.56 -10.04
#